data_AF-A0A953U351-F1
#
_entry.id   AF-A0A953U351-F1
#
_cell.length_a   1.000
_cell.length_b   1.000
_cell.length_c   1.000
_cell.angle_alpha   90.00
_cell.angle_beta   90.00
_cell.angle_gamma   90.00
#
_symmetry.space_group_name_H-M   'P 1'
#
loop_
_entity.id
_entity.type
_entity.pdbx_description
1 polymer ?
#
loop_
_entity_poly.entity_id
_entity_poly.type
_entity_poly.pdbx_seq_one_letter_code
_entity_poly.pdbx_strand_id
1 'polypeptide(L)'
;MSASSVSSARAHPAASARQRKRPGNPQGTLQDVSKLPAEMRTLVDEMLVDGATFEDVAEAVQERGGIRLALRAVQRYFRSNPALQQQRIKHQLETAQALKEAVGNPESAQKDLVDAVLLTGLMRVNRRDVELTAQNAVVDHYRRQNLRIRENQNRIRMQKLRLDKQYINSRLETEKNKQDAIKAKLAEMQLLMETRNGRKELGAEALKKIQEIYGLIREEKTESQLVGA
;
A
#
# COMPACT_ATOMS: atom_id res chain seq x y z
N MET A 1 -9.95 93.72 -30.97
CA MET A 1 -10.16 93.44 -29.53
C MET A 1 -11.66 93.39 -29.30
N SER A 2 -12.17 92.26 -28.81
CA SER A 2 -13.43 92.10 -28.04
C SER A 2 -13.76 90.62 -27.98
N ALA A 3 -13.62 90.06 -26.78
CA ALA A 3 -14.04 88.72 -26.41
C ALA A 3 -15.41 88.80 -25.73
N SER A 4 -16.25 87.77 -25.91
CA SER A 4 -17.33 87.28 -25.02
C SER A 4 -18.08 86.17 -25.78
N SER A 5 -17.91 84.89 -25.40
CA SER A 5 -18.72 84.15 -24.39
C SER A 5 -20.13 83.84 -24.97
N VAL A 6 -20.71 82.63 -24.98
CA VAL A 6 -21.03 81.61 -23.95
C VAL A 6 -21.65 80.43 -24.74
N SER A 7 -21.14 79.20 -24.64
CA SER A 7 -21.68 78.05 -23.86
C SER A 7 -22.85 77.24 -24.44
N SER A 8 -22.64 75.91 -24.38
CA SER A 8 -23.60 74.84 -24.08
C SER A 8 -24.66 74.43 -25.12
N ALA A 9 -24.52 73.19 -25.62
CA ALA A 9 -25.49 72.09 -25.43
C ALA A 9 -25.43 71.12 -26.63
N ARG A 10 -24.57 70.09 -26.55
CA ARG A 10 -24.69 68.92 -27.42
C ARG A 10 -25.65 67.92 -26.77
N ALA A 11 -26.85 67.86 -27.34
CA ALA A 11 -27.91 66.93 -27.00
C ALA A 11 -27.47 65.48 -27.27
N HIS A 12 -27.69 64.62 -26.27
CA HIS A 12 -27.78 63.18 -26.45
C HIS A 12 -29.12 62.85 -27.13
N PRO A 13 -29.16 62.11 -28.25
CA PRO A 13 -30.40 61.53 -28.72
C PRO A 13 -30.76 60.30 -27.86
N ALA A 14 -31.94 60.38 -27.26
CA ALA A 14 -32.55 59.36 -26.42
C ALA A 14 -32.69 58.01 -27.17
N ALA A 15 -32.00 56.99 -26.67
CA ALA A 15 -32.26 55.61 -27.05
C ALA A 15 -33.64 55.21 -26.53
N SER A 16 -34.60 55.17 -27.44
CA SER A 16 -35.96 54.68 -27.19
C SER A 16 -35.93 53.29 -26.57
N ALA A 17 -36.38 53.20 -25.32
CA ALA A 17 -36.62 51.95 -24.61
C ALA A 17 -37.73 51.17 -25.33
N ARG A 18 -37.33 50.28 -26.25
CA ARG A 18 -38.20 49.22 -26.76
C ARG A 18 -38.52 48.27 -25.61
N GLN A 19 -39.66 48.51 -24.94
CA GLN A 19 -40.35 47.51 -24.14
C GLN A 19 -40.75 46.36 -25.07
N ARG A 20 -39.86 45.37 -25.22
CA ARG A 20 -40.22 44.06 -25.73
C ARG A 20 -41.09 43.40 -24.67
N LYS A 21 -42.42 43.50 -24.82
CA LYS A 21 -43.37 42.59 -24.20
C LYS A 21 -42.90 41.17 -24.50
N ARG A 22 -42.33 40.50 -23.49
CA ARG A 22 -42.06 39.06 -23.55
C ARG A 22 -43.42 38.36 -23.68
N PRO A 23 -43.62 37.47 -24.66
CA PRO A 23 -44.84 36.69 -24.74
C PRO A 23 -44.93 35.83 -23.47
N GLY A 24 -46.01 36.01 -22.72
CA GLY A 24 -46.33 35.19 -21.57
C GLY A 24 -46.56 33.75 -22.02
N ASN A 25 -45.83 32.81 -21.42
CA ASN A 25 -46.18 31.40 -21.44
C ASN A 25 -46.58 31.04 -20.00
N PRO A 26 -47.87 30.81 -19.70
CA PRO A 26 -48.35 30.66 -18.33
C PRO A 26 -48.31 29.19 -17.90
N GLN A 27 -47.11 28.63 -17.72
CA GLN A 27 -46.91 27.46 -16.86
C GLN A 27 -45.62 27.67 -16.09
N GLY A 28 -45.75 28.24 -14.90
CA GLY A 28 -44.62 28.56 -14.04
C GLY A 28 -43.81 27.31 -13.74
N THR A 29 -42.48 27.42 -13.77
CA THR A 29 -41.59 26.33 -13.40
C THR A 29 -41.92 25.85 -11.99
N LEU A 30 -42.30 24.59 -11.84
CA LEU A 30 -42.55 23.99 -10.54
C LEU A 30 -41.23 23.86 -9.78
N GLN A 31 -41.22 24.35 -8.55
CA GLN A 31 -40.07 24.26 -7.64
C GLN A 31 -40.12 23.04 -6.72
N ASP A 32 -41.17 22.23 -6.81
CA ASP A 32 -41.41 21.11 -5.90
C ASP A 32 -42.06 19.94 -6.64
N VAL A 33 -41.46 18.76 -6.51
CA VAL A 33 -41.89 17.49 -7.12
C VAL A 33 -43.17 16.97 -6.46
N SER A 34 -43.40 17.29 -5.18
CA SER A 34 -44.60 16.84 -4.45
C SER A 34 -45.90 17.35 -5.05
N LYS A 35 -45.84 18.47 -5.80
CA LYS A 35 -46.98 19.11 -6.46
C LYS A 35 -47.33 18.51 -7.81
N LEU A 36 -46.56 17.54 -8.30
CA LEU A 36 -46.85 16.84 -9.54
C LEU A 36 -48.05 15.89 -9.38
N PRO A 37 -48.75 15.55 -10.48
CA PRO A 37 -49.70 14.44 -10.51
C PRO A 37 -49.05 13.14 -10.00
N ALA A 38 -49.84 12.26 -9.38
CA ALA A 38 -49.32 11.02 -8.78
C ALA A 38 -48.55 10.15 -9.79
N GLU A 39 -49.09 10.01 -11.01
CA GLU A 39 -48.47 9.26 -12.11
C GLU A 39 -47.08 9.82 -12.49
N MET A 40 -46.93 11.15 -12.50
CA MET A 40 -45.66 11.81 -12.81
C MET A 40 -44.66 11.70 -11.66
N ARG A 41 -45.13 11.63 -10.41
CA ARG A 41 -44.27 11.36 -9.25
C ARG A 41 -43.72 9.94 -9.30
N THR A 42 -44.55 8.96 -9.63
CA THR A 42 -44.10 7.57 -9.80
C THR A 42 -43.06 7.47 -10.91
N LEU A 43 -43.27 8.13 -12.05
CA LEU A 43 -42.27 8.19 -13.11
C LEU A 43 -40.94 8.80 -12.65
N VAL A 44 -41.00 9.90 -11.90
CA VAL A 44 -39.80 10.54 -11.34
C VAL A 44 -39.08 9.59 -10.39
N ASP A 45 -39.82 8.90 -9.52
CA ASP A 45 -39.26 7.93 -8.57
C ASP A 45 -38.58 6.77 -9.31
N GLU A 46 -39.23 6.18 -10.31
CA GLU A 46 -38.69 5.10 -11.16
C GLU A 46 -37.42 5.54 -11.87
N MET A 47 -37.45 6.66 -12.60
CA MET A 47 -36.29 7.16 -13.33
C MET A 47 -35.11 7.48 -12.41
N LEU A 48 -35.37 7.99 -11.20
CA LEU A 48 -34.34 8.25 -10.21
C LEU A 48 -33.72 6.96 -9.65
N VAL A 49 -34.51 5.90 -9.47
CA VAL A 49 -34.05 4.58 -9.03
C VAL A 49 -33.25 3.88 -10.13
N ASP A 50 -33.71 3.97 -11.38
CA ASP A 50 -33.02 3.44 -12.56
C ASP A 50 -31.68 4.12 -12.81
N GLY A 51 -31.48 5.30 -12.21
CA GLY A 51 -30.21 5.99 -12.21
C GLY A 51 -30.10 7.11 -13.25
N ALA A 52 -31.22 7.54 -13.85
CA ALA A 52 -31.27 8.67 -14.76
C ALA A 52 -30.69 9.95 -14.12
N THR A 53 -30.20 10.87 -14.95
CA THR A 53 -29.71 12.15 -14.44
C THR A 53 -30.88 13.05 -14.04
N PHE A 54 -30.64 14.00 -13.14
CA PHE A 54 -31.68 14.95 -12.73
C PHE A 54 -32.15 15.84 -13.90
N GLU A 55 -31.29 16.02 -14.91
CA GLU A 55 -31.59 16.75 -16.14
C GLU A 55 -32.57 15.93 -16.99
N ASP A 56 -32.27 14.64 -17.23
CA ASP A 56 -33.14 13.71 -17.96
C ASP A 56 -34.53 13.58 -17.31
N VAL A 57 -34.58 13.54 -15.97
CA VAL A 57 -35.84 13.47 -15.21
C VAL A 57 -36.67 14.73 -15.41
N ALA A 58 -36.04 15.91 -15.37
CA ALA A 58 -36.74 17.17 -15.59
C ALA A 58 -37.24 17.30 -17.03
N GLU A 59 -36.46 16.83 -18.00
CA GLU A 59 -36.83 16.77 -19.42
C GLU A 59 -37.99 15.80 -19.66
N ALA A 60 -37.92 14.58 -19.14
CA ALA A 60 -38.98 13.58 -19.30
C ALA A 60 -40.32 14.02 -18.68
N VAL A 61 -40.30 14.71 -17.54
CA VAL A 61 -41.50 15.30 -16.93
C VAL A 61 -42.07 16.43 -17.79
N GLN A 62 -41.21 17.24 -18.42
CA GLN A 62 -41.63 18.28 -19.34
C GLN A 62 -42.24 17.71 -20.62
N GLU A 63 -41.64 16.65 -21.17
CA GLU A 63 -42.11 16.00 -22.40
C GLU A 63 -43.44 15.27 -22.21
N ARG A 64 -43.60 14.52 -21.10
CA ARG A 64 -44.81 13.73 -20.85
C ARG A 64 -45.93 14.50 -20.17
N GLY A 65 -45.59 15.40 -19.25
CA GLY A 65 -46.56 16.15 -18.44
C GLY A 65 -46.82 17.57 -18.93
N GLY A 66 -46.02 18.09 -19.87
CA GLY A 66 -46.06 19.49 -20.29
C GLY A 66 -45.57 20.50 -19.24
N ILE A 67 -45.25 20.02 -18.02
CA ILE A 67 -44.92 20.86 -16.87
C ILE A 67 -43.40 20.99 -16.76
N ARG A 68 -42.91 22.23 -16.70
CA ARG A 68 -41.49 22.50 -16.47
C ARG A 68 -41.14 22.32 -15.01
N LEU A 69 -40.26 21.36 -14.72
CA LEU A 69 -39.74 21.12 -13.38
C LEU A 69 -38.37 21.77 -13.23
N ALA A 70 -38.15 22.52 -12.15
CA ALA A 70 -36.82 23.06 -11.87
C ALA A 70 -35.86 21.93 -11.50
N LEU A 71 -34.64 21.93 -12.06
CA LEU A 71 -33.61 20.95 -11.71
C LEU A 71 -33.36 20.87 -10.19
N ARG A 72 -33.36 22.03 -9.52
CA ARG A 72 -33.21 22.13 -8.06
C ARG A 72 -34.33 21.45 -7.29
N ALA A 73 -35.54 21.38 -7.86
CA ALA A 73 -36.68 20.70 -7.26
C ALA A 73 -36.44 19.19 -7.19
N VAL A 74 -35.99 18.60 -8.31
CA VAL A 74 -35.66 17.16 -8.40
C VAL A 74 -34.53 16.82 -7.43
N GLN A 75 -33.48 17.63 -7.41
CA GLN A 75 -32.36 17.44 -6.50
C GLN A 75 -32.78 17.50 -5.03
N ARG A 76 -33.58 18.49 -4.66
CA ARG A 76 -34.09 18.64 -3.28
C ARG A 76 -34.95 17.44 -2.90
N TYR A 77 -35.88 17.03 -3.77
CA TYR A 77 -36.78 15.91 -3.55
C TYR A 77 -36.00 14.59 -3.32
N PHE A 78 -35.03 14.29 -4.18
CA PHE A 78 -34.17 13.11 -4.04
C PHE A 78 -33.36 13.15 -2.73
N ARG A 79 -32.80 14.31 -2.36
CA ARG A 79 -32.05 14.47 -1.10
C ARG A 79 -32.92 14.32 0.14
N SER A 80 -34.15 14.80 0.08
CA SER A 80 -35.09 14.72 1.21
C SER A 80 -35.69 13.32 1.42
N ASN A 81 -35.59 12.42 0.43
CA ASN A 81 -36.19 11.10 0.49
C ASN A 81 -35.11 9.99 0.62
N PRO A 82 -34.79 9.54 1.85
CA PRO A 82 -33.79 8.51 2.07
C PRO A 82 -34.20 7.13 1.52
N ALA A 83 -35.51 6.86 1.42
CA ALA A 83 -36.00 5.59 0.90
C ALA A 83 -35.70 5.44 -0.60
N LEU A 84 -35.88 6.50 -1.39
CA LEU A 84 -35.51 6.52 -2.81
C LEU A 84 -34.00 6.36 -3.02
N GLN A 85 -33.18 6.98 -2.16
CA GLN A 85 -31.73 6.80 -2.21
C GLN A 85 -31.33 5.35 -1.95
N GLN A 86 -31.94 4.69 -0.96
CA GLN A 86 -31.70 3.28 -0.68
C GLN A 86 -32.14 2.37 -1.83
N GLN A 87 -33.30 2.64 -2.44
CA GLN A 87 -33.78 1.89 -3.60
C GLN A 87 -32.82 2.03 -4.80
N ARG A 88 -32.36 3.26 -5.09
CA ARG A 88 -31.36 3.50 -6.14
C ARG A 88 -30.06 2.74 -5.89
N ILE A 89 -29.55 2.74 -4.65
CA ILE A 89 -28.33 2.00 -4.29
C ILE A 89 -28.53 0.49 -4.49
N LYS A 90 -29.68 -0.06 -4.07
CA LYS A 90 -29.99 -1.49 -4.27
C LYS A 90 -30.02 -1.85 -5.74
N HIS A 91 -30.74 -1.08 -6.56
CA HIS A 91 -30.83 -1.31 -8.00
C HIS A 91 -29.44 -1.24 -8.67
N GLN A 92 -28.60 -0.26 -8.28
CA GLN A 92 -27.22 -0.17 -8.75
C GLN A 92 -26.36 -1.37 -8.34
N LEU A 93 -26.52 -1.88 -7.12
CA LEU A 93 -25.82 -3.08 -6.66
C LEU A 93 -26.25 -4.33 -7.42
N GLU A 94 -27.56 -4.51 -7.65
CA GLU A 94 -28.11 -5.61 -8.44
C GLU A 94 -27.60 -5.56 -9.88
N THR A 95 -27.58 -4.37 -10.49
CA THR A 95 -27.05 -4.16 -11.84
C THR A 95 -25.56 -4.46 -11.90
N ALA A 96 -24.78 -4.01 -10.91
CA ALA A 96 -23.35 -4.28 -10.80
C ALA A 96 -23.06 -5.77 -10.61
N GLN A 97 -23.87 -6.47 -9.81
CA GLN A 97 -23.76 -7.93 -9.63
C GLN A 97 -24.07 -8.67 -10.93
N ALA A 98 -25.16 -8.32 -11.62
CA ALA A 98 -25.49 -8.90 -12.92
C ALA A 98 -24.39 -8.65 -13.96
N LEU A 99 -23.81 -7.45 -13.99
CA LEU A 99 -22.67 -7.14 -14.87
C LEU A 99 -21.42 -7.93 -14.50
N LYS A 100 -21.15 -8.09 -13.20
CA LYS A 100 -20.02 -8.89 -12.71
C LYS A 100 -20.18 -10.36 -13.05
N GLU A 101 -21.39 -10.90 -12.99
CA GLU A 101 -21.70 -12.28 -13.39
C GLU A 101 -21.60 -12.46 -14.91
N ALA A 102 -21.98 -11.46 -15.70
CA ALA A 102 -21.81 -11.46 -17.15
C ALA A 102 -20.33 -11.40 -17.59
N VAL A 103 -19.45 -10.82 -16.76
CA VAL A 103 -18.00 -10.79 -16.97
C VAL A 103 -17.40 -12.08 -16.41
N GLY A 104 -17.63 -13.18 -17.11
CA GLY A 104 -17.42 -14.56 -16.67
C GLY A 104 -15.97 -15.03 -16.43
N ASN A 105 -15.05 -14.20 -15.94
CA ASN A 105 -13.74 -14.67 -15.43
C ASN A 105 -13.23 -13.82 -14.24
N PRO A 106 -13.21 -14.37 -13.01
CA PRO A 106 -12.95 -13.60 -11.78
C PRO A 106 -11.48 -13.22 -11.52
N GLU A 107 -10.53 -13.67 -12.35
CA GLU A 107 -9.08 -13.35 -12.24
C GLU A 107 -8.53 -12.49 -13.39
N SER A 108 -9.37 -11.99 -14.31
CA SER A 108 -8.87 -11.19 -15.43
C SER A 108 -8.75 -9.70 -15.07
N ALA A 109 -7.76 -9.01 -15.66
CA ALA A 109 -7.60 -7.56 -15.57
C ALA A 109 -8.86 -6.77 -16.03
N GLN A 110 -9.80 -7.41 -16.73
CA GLN A 110 -11.07 -6.80 -17.10
C GLN A 110 -12.02 -6.70 -15.91
N LYS A 111 -11.91 -7.55 -14.89
CA LYS A 111 -12.66 -7.39 -13.64
C LYS A 111 -12.22 -6.14 -12.89
N ASP A 112 -10.92 -5.91 -12.75
CA ASP A 112 -10.41 -4.69 -12.10
C ASP A 112 -10.83 -3.43 -12.86
N LEU A 113 -10.91 -3.51 -14.19
CA LEU A 113 -11.39 -2.43 -15.03
C LEU A 113 -12.91 -2.22 -14.90
N VAL A 114 -13.70 -3.29 -14.82
CA VAL A 114 -15.15 -3.22 -14.58
C VAL A 114 -15.43 -2.70 -13.18
N ASP A 115 -14.74 -3.19 -12.16
CA ASP A 115 -14.82 -2.71 -10.79
C ASP A 115 -14.41 -1.23 -10.72
N ALA A 116 -13.36 -0.81 -11.44
CA ALA A 116 -12.95 0.59 -11.51
C ALA A 116 -13.96 1.47 -12.28
N VAL A 117 -14.56 0.98 -13.38
CA VAL A 117 -15.59 1.70 -14.14
C VAL A 117 -16.88 1.82 -13.33
N LEU A 118 -17.27 0.78 -12.60
CA LEU A 118 -18.38 0.79 -11.66
C LEU A 118 -18.11 1.79 -10.53
N LEU A 119 -16.93 1.73 -9.89
CA LEU A 119 -16.55 2.66 -8.83
C LEU A 119 -16.54 4.10 -9.35
N THR A 120 -15.93 4.36 -10.51
CA THR A 120 -15.81 5.70 -11.08
C THR A 120 -17.15 6.22 -11.62
N GLY A 121 -18.01 5.34 -12.14
CA GLY A 121 -19.39 5.65 -12.54
C GLY A 121 -20.26 6.03 -11.34
N LEU A 122 -20.25 5.22 -10.28
CA LEU A 122 -20.87 5.53 -8.99
C LEU A 122 -20.31 6.82 -8.36
N MET A 123 -19.02 7.10 -8.55
CA MET A 123 -18.39 8.35 -8.08
C MET A 123 -18.75 9.58 -8.93
N ARG A 124 -19.00 9.43 -10.24
CA ARG A 124 -19.40 10.55 -11.12
C ARG A 124 -20.82 11.03 -10.86
N VAL A 125 -21.72 10.16 -10.38
CA VAL A 125 -23.09 10.55 -10.00
C VAL A 125 -23.14 11.50 -8.79
N ASN A 126 -22.08 11.54 -7.98
CA ASN A 126 -22.01 12.36 -6.76
C ASN A 126 -21.26 13.70 -6.92
N ARG A 127 -20.82 14.05 -8.13
CA ARG A 127 -19.86 15.16 -8.36
C ARG A 127 -20.39 16.57 -8.13
N ARG A 128 -21.66 16.78 -7.79
CA ARG A 128 -22.17 18.14 -7.57
C ARG A 128 -22.55 18.48 -6.13
N ASP A 129 -22.71 17.55 -5.19
CA ASP A 129 -23.27 17.96 -3.87
C ASP A 129 -22.97 17.14 -2.60
N VAL A 130 -22.13 16.09 -2.61
CA VAL A 130 -21.74 15.42 -1.34
C VAL A 130 -20.27 15.00 -1.38
N GLU A 131 -19.39 15.89 -0.90
CA GLU A 131 -17.94 15.73 -0.92
C GLU A 131 -17.35 14.71 0.08
N LEU A 132 -18.12 13.91 0.84
CA LEU A 132 -17.53 13.22 2.01
C LEU A 132 -17.81 11.73 2.26
N THR A 133 -18.51 10.97 1.41
CA THR A 133 -18.90 9.60 1.83
C THR A 133 -18.22 8.45 1.08
N ALA A 134 -18.25 8.43 -0.26
CA ALA A 134 -17.68 7.29 -1.01
C ALA A 134 -16.14 7.36 -1.15
N GLN A 135 -15.58 8.55 -1.36
CA GLN A 135 -14.13 8.75 -1.43
C GLN A 135 -13.44 8.36 -0.11
N ASN A 136 -14.02 8.74 1.03
CA ASN A 136 -13.48 8.39 2.34
C ASN A 136 -13.58 6.89 2.63
N ALA A 137 -14.67 6.22 2.23
CA ALA A 137 -14.79 4.77 2.40
C ALA A 137 -13.71 4.00 1.60
N VAL A 138 -13.40 4.44 0.38
CA VAL A 138 -12.36 3.83 -0.45
C VAL A 138 -10.96 4.14 0.09
N VAL A 139 -10.70 5.39 0.48
CA VAL A 139 -9.44 5.79 1.12
C VAL A 139 -9.22 5.03 2.42
N ASP A 140 -10.26 4.84 3.23
CA ASP A 140 -10.19 4.09 4.48
C ASP A 140 -10.00 2.59 4.24
N HIS A 141 -10.62 2.02 3.20
CA HIS A 141 -10.36 0.65 2.79
C HIS A 141 -8.89 0.45 2.41
N TYR A 142 -8.35 1.30 1.54
CA TYR A 142 -6.93 1.23 1.15
C TYR A 142 -5.99 1.53 2.32
N ARG A 143 -6.34 2.44 3.25
CA ARG A 143 -5.58 2.65 4.49
C ARG A 143 -5.53 1.38 5.34
N ARG A 144 -6.65 0.69 5.52
CA ARG A 144 -6.71 -0.58 6.28
C ARG A 144 -5.88 -1.67 5.61
N GLN A 145 -5.96 -1.79 4.28
CA GLN A 145 -5.12 -2.74 3.54
C GLN A 145 -3.63 -2.41 3.66
N ASN A 146 -3.25 -1.15 3.49
CA ASN A 146 -1.87 -0.70 3.66
C ASN A 146 -1.35 -0.92 5.09
N LEU A 147 -2.17 -0.70 6.11
CA LEU A 147 -1.84 -1.00 7.49
C LEU A 147 -1.57 -2.50 7.68
N ARG A 148 -2.46 -3.37 7.19
CA ARG A 148 -2.26 -4.83 7.25
C ARG A 148 -0.98 -5.28 6.55
N ILE A 149 -0.68 -4.71 5.37
CA ILE A 149 0.56 -5.02 4.65
C ILE A 149 1.78 -4.58 5.48
N ARG A 150 1.76 -3.39 6.08
CA ARG A 150 2.85 -2.90 6.94
C ARG A 150 3.03 -3.75 8.20
N GLU A 151 1.94 -4.18 8.83
CA GLU A 151 1.96 -5.11 9.97
C GLU A 151 2.61 -6.45 9.59
N ASN A 152 2.22 -7.02 8.45
CA ASN A 152 2.82 -8.24 7.92
C ASN A 152 4.30 -8.07 7.61
N GLN A 153 4.69 -6.96 6.98
CA GLN A 153 6.10 -6.63 6.72
C GLN A 153 6.90 -6.52 8.03
N ASN A 154 6.35 -5.86 9.04
CA ASN A 154 7.00 -5.75 10.35
C ASN A 154 7.14 -7.11 11.03
N ARG A 155 6.12 -7.98 10.93
CA ARG A 155 6.18 -9.34 11.47
C ARG A 155 7.30 -10.17 10.81
N ILE A 156 7.42 -10.11 9.48
CA ILE A 156 8.48 -10.80 8.74
C ILE A 156 9.86 -10.25 9.13
N ARG A 157 10.01 -8.92 9.26
CA ARG A 157 11.27 -8.31 9.72
C ARG A 157 11.65 -8.79 11.12
N MET A 158 10.69 -8.85 12.05
CA MET A 158 10.94 -9.36 13.41
C MET A 158 11.35 -10.83 13.41
N GLN A 159 10.75 -11.66 12.54
CA GLN A 159 11.15 -13.06 12.38
C GLN A 159 12.57 -13.17 11.82
N LYS A 160 12.91 -12.39 10.79
CA LYS A 160 14.25 -12.35 10.22
C LYS A 160 15.30 -11.98 11.28
N LEU A 161 15.07 -10.92 12.06
CA LEU A 161 15.99 -10.50 13.12
C LEU A 161 16.19 -11.58 14.20
N ARG A 162 15.14 -12.34 14.52
CA ARG A 162 15.25 -13.47 15.46
C ARG A 162 16.12 -14.59 14.89
N LEU A 163 15.92 -14.94 13.61
CA LEU A 163 16.74 -15.95 12.93
C LEU A 163 18.20 -15.49 12.81
N ASP A 164 18.44 -14.23 12.44
CA ASP A 164 19.79 -13.66 12.35
C ASP A 164 20.51 -13.72 13.70
N LYS A 165 19.81 -13.40 14.81
CA LYS A 165 20.35 -13.53 16.17
C LYS A 165 20.70 -14.99 16.51
N GLN A 166 19.82 -15.93 16.19
CA GLN A 166 20.07 -17.35 16.42
C GLN A 166 21.30 -17.83 15.65
N TYR A 167 21.41 -17.43 14.37
CA TYR A 167 22.55 -17.76 13.53
C TYR A 167 23.88 -17.18 14.06
N ILE A 168 23.87 -15.93 14.52
CA ILE A 168 25.06 -15.31 15.12
C ILE A 168 25.47 -16.07 16.39
N ASN A 169 24.51 -16.42 17.25
CA ASN A 169 24.79 -17.17 18.47
C ASN A 169 25.38 -18.56 18.17
N SER A 170 24.77 -19.31 17.25
CA SER A 170 25.28 -20.63 16.86
C SER A 170 26.67 -20.52 16.24
N ARG A 171 26.92 -19.50 15.42
CA ARG A 171 28.25 -19.26 14.85
C ARG A 171 29.27 -18.95 15.94
N LEU A 172 28.92 -18.09 16.90
CA LEU A 172 29.79 -17.74 18.02
C LEU A 172 30.12 -18.96 18.89
N GLU A 173 29.17 -19.84 19.15
CA GLU A 173 29.40 -21.12 19.84
C GLU A 173 30.36 -22.02 19.06
N THR A 174 30.18 -22.15 17.74
CA THR A 174 31.12 -22.94 16.93
C THR A 174 32.52 -22.37 16.94
N GLU A 175 32.68 -21.04 16.92
CA GLU A 175 33.99 -20.40 17.00
C GLU A 175 34.64 -20.59 18.38
N LYS A 176 33.87 -20.52 19.47
CA LYS A 176 34.36 -20.85 20.81
C LYS A 176 34.84 -22.30 20.90
N ASN A 177 34.04 -23.24 20.41
CA ASN A 177 34.40 -24.67 20.41
C ASN A 177 35.67 -24.94 19.60
N LYS A 178 35.87 -24.24 18.46
CA LYS A 178 37.12 -24.32 17.69
C LYS A 178 38.30 -23.78 18.49
N GLN A 179 38.15 -22.64 19.16
CA GLN A 179 39.22 -22.07 20.00
C GLN A 179 39.61 -23.02 21.13
N ASP A 180 38.63 -23.62 21.81
CA ASP A 180 38.87 -24.55 22.90
C ASP A 180 39.54 -25.85 22.41
N ALA A 181 39.13 -26.37 21.25
CA ALA A 181 39.80 -27.50 20.61
C ALA A 181 41.25 -27.20 20.23
N ILE A 182 41.56 -25.98 19.74
CA ILE A 182 42.93 -25.56 19.45
C ILE A 182 43.76 -25.44 20.73
N LYS A 183 43.20 -24.86 21.80
CA LYS A 183 43.87 -24.76 23.10
C LYS A 183 44.19 -26.14 23.68
N ALA A 184 43.25 -27.08 23.60
CA ALA A 184 43.48 -28.47 24.03
C ALA A 184 44.62 -29.12 23.25
N LYS A 185 44.64 -28.98 21.92
CA LYS A 185 45.75 -29.48 21.08
C LYS A 185 47.09 -28.81 21.40
N LEU A 186 47.09 -27.51 21.68
CA LEU A 186 48.31 -26.79 22.09
C LEU A 186 48.84 -27.32 23.43
N ALA A 187 47.96 -27.57 24.40
CA ALA A 187 48.34 -28.15 25.69
C ALA A 187 48.88 -29.58 25.53
N GLU A 188 48.26 -30.42 24.70
CA GLU A 188 48.77 -31.74 24.35
C GLU A 188 50.16 -31.66 23.69
N MET A 189 50.35 -30.74 22.74
CA MET A 189 51.65 -30.53 22.10
C MET A 189 52.71 -30.02 23.09
N GLN A 190 52.36 -29.13 24.01
CA GLN A 190 53.26 -28.66 25.06
C GLN A 190 53.69 -29.81 25.97
N LEU A 191 52.75 -30.64 26.43
CA LEU A 191 53.03 -31.81 27.27
C LEU A 191 53.90 -32.84 26.52
N LEU A 192 53.65 -33.06 25.22
CA LEU A 192 54.48 -33.90 24.36
C LEU A 192 55.89 -33.31 24.17
N MET A 193 56.04 -31.99 24.08
CA MET A 193 57.34 -31.34 23.99
C MET A 193 58.11 -31.40 25.31
N GLU A 194 57.45 -31.22 26.45
CA GLU A 194 58.05 -31.35 27.78
C GLU A 194 58.52 -32.78 28.04
N THR A 195 57.68 -33.78 27.75
CA THR A 195 58.07 -35.19 27.85
C THR A 195 59.18 -35.58 26.86
N ARG A 196 59.22 -34.98 25.66
CA ARG A 196 60.35 -35.15 24.73
C ARG A 196 61.62 -34.44 25.20
N ASN A 197 61.51 -33.25 25.76
CA ASN A 197 62.67 -32.50 26.27
C ASN A 197 63.25 -33.16 27.53
N GLY A 198 62.43 -33.77 28.39
CA GLY A 198 62.91 -34.65 29.47
C GLY A 198 63.57 -35.93 28.98
N ARG A 199 63.32 -36.35 27.73
CA ARG A 199 64.01 -37.45 27.04
C ARG A 199 65.14 -37.00 26.11
N LYS A 200 65.45 -35.69 26.07
CA LYS A 200 66.58 -35.12 25.30
C LYS A 200 67.90 -35.13 26.09
N GLU A 201 67.93 -35.71 27.28
CA GLU A 201 69.17 -36.30 27.75
C GLU A 201 69.40 -37.54 26.88
N LEU A 202 70.42 -37.47 26.01
CA LEU A 202 70.91 -38.65 25.32
C LEU A 202 71.17 -39.71 26.40
N GLY A 203 70.35 -40.76 26.43
CA GLY A 203 70.54 -41.85 27.38
C GLY A 203 71.98 -42.35 27.30
N ALA A 204 72.54 -42.76 28.43
CA ALA A 204 73.95 -43.15 28.53
C ALA A 204 74.37 -44.18 27.45
N GLU A 205 73.46 -45.01 26.98
CA GLU A 205 73.69 -45.94 25.85
C GLU A 205 73.82 -45.26 24.48
N ALA A 206 73.06 -44.20 24.22
CA ALA A 206 73.17 -43.42 22.98
C ALA A 206 74.46 -42.58 22.97
N LEU A 207 74.85 -42.03 24.13
CA LEU A 207 76.16 -41.39 24.30
C LEU A 207 77.31 -42.38 24.11
N LYS A 208 77.23 -43.60 24.66
CA LYS A 208 78.24 -44.65 24.44
C LYS A 208 78.37 -45.03 22.97
N LYS A 209 77.27 -45.25 22.26
CA LYS A 209 77.30 -45.55 20.82
C LYS A 209 77.86 -44.39 19.99
N ILE A 210 77.53 -43.14 20.33
CA ILE A 210 78.13 -41.96 19.67
C ILE A 210 79.63 -41.88 19.97
N GLN A 211 80.05 -42.16 21.21
CA GLN A 211 81.46 -42.20 21.60
C GLN A 211 82.24 -43.34 20.92
N GLU A 212 81.63 -44.51 20.71
CA GLU A 212 82.20 -45.62 19.92
C GLU A 212 82.34 -45.25 18.44
N ILE A 213 81.30 -44.67 17.84
CA ILE A 213 81.30 -44.28 16.42
C ILE A 213 82.33 -43.17 16.15
N TYR A 214 82.52 -42.25 17.09
CA TYR A 214 83.50 -41.15 16.98
C TYR A 214 84.87 -41.48 17.61
N GLY A 215 85.12 -42.71 18.06
CA GLY A 215 86.43 -43.17 18.52
C GLY A 215 86.96 -42.47 19.78
N LEU A 216 86.08 -41.98 20.65
CA LEU A 216 86.44 -41.20 21.84
C LEU A 216 86.76 -42.06 23.08
N ILE A 217 86.67 -43.38 22.98
CA ILE A 217 87.09 -44.31 24.04
C ILE A 217 88.56 -44.64 23.82
N ARG A 218 89.44 -44.05 24.65
CA ARG A 218 90.79 -44.60 24.85
C ARG A 218 90.63 -45.90 25.62
N GLU A 219 90.96 -47.02 24.99
CA GLU A 219 91.17 -48.28 25.69
C GLU A 219 92.29 -48.06 26.73
N GLU A 220 91.91 -47.95 28.00
CA GLU A 220 92.87 -48.12 29.10
C GLU A 220 93.28 -49.58 29.09
N LYS A 221 94.45 -49.85 28.48
CA LYS A 221 95.21 -51.08 28.63
C LYS A 221 95.31 -51.45 30.10
N THR A 222 94.60 -52.48 30.53
CA THR A 222 94.96 -53.23 31.73
C THR A 222 96.17 -54.11 31.42
N GLU A 223 97.36 -53.52 31.45
CA GLU A 223 98.56 -54.24 31.87
C GLU A 223 98.48 -54.38 33.39
N SER A 224 98.27 -55.61 33.89
CA SER A 224 98.88 -56.13 35.13
C SER A 224 98.30 -57.50 35.50
N GLN A 225 99.21 -58.45 35.75
CA GLN A 225 99.07 -59.73 36.46
C GLN A 225 99.00 -61.01 35.61
N LEU A 226 100.18 -61.51 35.22
CA LEU A 226 100.54 -62.92 35.33
C LEU A 226 102.03 -63.03 35.74
N VAL A 227 102.26 -63.15 37.05
CA VAL A 227 103.42 -63.81 37.65
C VAL A 227 102.85 -64.86 38.60
N GLY A 228 103.12 -66.15 38.38
CA GLY A 228 102.85 -67.20 39.35
C GLY A 228 102.69 -68.61 38.76
N ALA A 229 103.79 -69.37 38.82
CA ALA A 229 103.96 -70.82 38.64
C ALA A 229 104.05 -71.37 37.20
#